data_AF-A0A2G8RF24-F1
#
_entry.id   AF-A0A2G8RF24-F1
#
_cell.length_a   1.000
_cell.length_b   1.000
_cell.length_c   1.000
_cell.angle_alpha   90.00
_cell.angle_beta   90.00
_cell.angle_gamma   90.00
#
_symmetry.space_group_name_H-M   'P 1'
#
loop_
_entity.id
_entity.type
_entity.pdbx_description
1 polymer ?
#
loop_
_entity_poly.entity_id
_entity_poly.type
_entity_poly.pdbx_seq_one_letter_code
_entity_poly.pdbx_strand_id
1 'polypeptide(L)'
;MLSDFAEMGVTFETDAPAQDDGDAFAVWARNWDSLLAFLNCQTQWRTASRNNGYVHLGLDYVAVDVVLRRSGADDGVFADLQEMELAALAAFGELT
;
A
#
# COMPACT_ATOMS: atom_id res chain seq x y z
N MET A 1 -25.55 -4.70 -18.01
CA MET A 1 -24.63 -3.99 -17.09
C MET A 1 -24.50 -2.52 -17.45
N LEU A 2 -23.87 -2.13 -18.58
CA LEU A 2 -23.82 -0.71 -18.99
C LEU A 2 -25.20 -0.13 -19.39
N SER A 3 -26.05 -0.96 -20.00
CA SER A 3 -27.45 -0.64 -20.31
C SER A 3 -28.29 -0.26 -19.08
N ASP A 4 -28.01 -0.92 -17.96
CA ASP A 4 -28.85 -0.86 -16.77
C ASP A 4 -28.63 0.49 -16.05
N PHE A 5 -27.42 1.04 -16.11
CA PHE A 5 -27.12 2.37 -15.59
C PHE A 5 -27.63 3.50 -16.49
N ALA A 6 -27.68 3.27 -17.81
CA ALA A 6 -28.28 4.22 -18.75
C ALA A 6 -29.81 4.32 -18.56
N GLU A 7 -30.48 3.22 -18.24
CA GLU A 7 -31.90 3.21 -17.84
C GLU A 7 -32.16 4.00 -16.54
N MET A 8 -31.15 4.11 -15.66
CA MET A 8 -31.23 4.93 -14.44
C MET A 8 -30.92 6.42 -14.69
N GLY A 9 -30.66 6.83 -15.93
CA GLY A 9 -30.38 8.23 -16.30
C GLY A 9 -29.00 8.72 -15.88
N VAL A 10 -28.07 7.81 -15.55
CA VAL A 10 -26.70 8.15 -15.17
C VAL A 10 -25.79 8.02 -16.39
N THR A 11 -25.22 9.14 -16.83
CA THR A 11 -24.13 9.17 -17.80
C THR A 11 -22.78 9.19 -17.08
N PHE A 12 -21.92 8.24 -17.41
CA PHE A 12 -20.52 8.21 -16.95
C PHE A 12 -19.59 8.48 -18.13
N GLU A 13 -18.62 9.36 -17.90
CA GLU A 13 -17.48 9.50 -18.80
C GLU A 13 -16.66 8.22 -18.67
N THR A 14 -16.53 7.50 -19.77
CA THR A 14 -15.61 6.37 -19.87
C THR A 14 -14.31 6.94 -20.39
N ASP A 15 -13.39 7.31 -19.50
CA ASP A 15 -12.02 7.47 -19.93
C ASP A 15 -11.56 6.12 -20.49
N ALA A 16 -10.99 6.14 -21.69
CA ALA A 16 -10.33 4.96 -22.22
C ALA A 16 -9.31 4.51 -21.16
N PRO A 17 -9.29 3.21 -20.78
CA PRO A 17 -8.33 2.75 -19.78
C PRO A 17 -6.95 3.20 -20.24
N ALA A 18 -6.23 3.89 -19.34
CA ALA A 18 -4.85 4.27 -19.58
C ALA A 18 -4.11 3.03 -20.11
N GLN A 19 -3.32 3.21 -21.16
CA GLN A 19 -2.58 2.11 -21.77
C GLN A 19 -1.70 1.48 -20.68
N ASP A 20 -2.04 0.25 -20.31
CA ASP A 20 -1.31 -0.53 -19.32
C ASP A 20 0.07 -0.86 -19.89
N ASP A 21 1.08 -0.11 -19.47
CA ASP A 21 2.48 -0.34 -19.79
C ASP A 21 3.11 -1.39 -18.88
N GLY A 22 2.35 -1.95 -17.93
CA GLY A 22 2.77 -2.95 -16.96
C GLY A 22 3.48 -2.39 -15.73
N ASP A 23 3.72 -1.07 -15.65
CA ASP A 23 4.41 -0.43 -14.51
C ASP A 23 3.42 0.09 -13.45
N ALA A 24 2.14 0.28 -13.82
CA ALA A 24 1.10 0.74 -12.91
C ALA A 24 0.13 -0.39 -12.51
N PHE A 25 -0.45 -0.28 -11.32
CA PHE A 25 -1.53 -1.16 -10.87
C PHE A 25 -2.68 -0.36 -10.27
N ALA A 26 -3.90 -0.86 -10.46
CA ALA A 26 -5.09 -0.24 -9.91
C ALA A 26 -5.20 -0.50 -8.40
N VAL A 27 -5.54 0.54 -7.65
CA VAL A 27 -5.73 0.48 -6.19
C VAL A 27 -7.17 0.86 -5.89
N TRP A 28 -7.83 0.08 -5.04
CA TRP A 28 -9.16 0.43 -4.57
C TRP A 28 -9.10 1.73 -3.76
N ALA A 29 -10.03 2.66 -4.02
CA ALA A 29 -9.99 3.99 -3.40
C ALA A 29 -9.90 3.96 -1.87
N ARG A 30 -10.53 2.96 -1.22
CA ARG A 30 -10.44 2.76 0.24
C ARG A 30 -9.02 2.45 0.73
N ASN A 31 -8.18 1.82 -0.09
CA ASN A 31 -6.83 1.40 0.26
C ASN A 31 -5.78 2.47 -0.11
N TRP A 32 -6.20 3.59 -0.68
CA TRP A 32 -5.28 4.60 -1.19
C TRP A 32 -4.45 5.23 -0.07
N ASP A 33 -5.09 5.58 1.04
CA ASP A 33 -4.39 6.17 2.19
C ASP A 33 -3.42 5.16 2.83
N SER A 34 -3.79 3.88 2.89
CA SER A 34 -2.91 2.81 3.38
C SER A 34 -1.69 2.61 2.49
N LEU A 35 -1.87 2.64 1.16
CA LEU A 35 -0.74 2.57 0.22
C LEU A 35 0.20 3.77 0.41
N LEU A 36 -0.33 4.99 0.45
CA LEU A 36 0.49 6.20 0.64
C LEU A 36 1.22 6.17 1.98
N ALA A 37 0.56 5.76 3.06
CA ALA A 37 1.18 5.62 4.37
C ALA A 37 2.31 4.59 4.37
N PHE A 38 2.12 3.44 3.71
CA PHE A 38 3.14 2.41 3.57
C PHE A 38 4.36 2.93 2.78
N LEU A 39 4.14 3.60 1.66
CA LEU A 39 5.22 4.20 0.87
C LEU A 39 5.99 5.28 1.66
N ASN A 40 5.31 6.06 2.48
CA ASN A 40 5.95 7.04 3.37
C ASN A 40 6.80 6.39 4.48
N CYS A 41 6.65 5.09 4.73
CA CYS A 41 7.45 4.32 5.69
C CYS A 41 8.69 3.66 5.09
N GLN A 42 9.06 3.97 3.84
CA GLN A 42 10.18 3.36 3.13
C GLN A 42 11.54 3.41 3.86
N THR A 43 11.77 4.38 4.74
CA THR A 43 13.02 4.54 5.53
C THR A 43 12.92 4.01 6.97
N GLN A 44 11.79 3.41 7.33
CA GLN A 44 11.41 3.07 8.71
C GLN A 44 11.56 1.56 8.95
N TRP A 45 12.27 0.87 8.06
CA TRP A 45 12.58 -0.54 8.20
C TRP A 45 13.72 -0.77 9.18
N ARG A 46 13.52 -1.73 10.07
CA ARG A 46 14.59 -2.27 10.91
C ARG A 46 15.37 -3.29 10.11
N THR A 47 16.68 -3.11 10.07
CA THR A 47 17.59 -4.02 9.37
C THR A 47 18.63 -4.59 10.32
N ALA A 48 19.04 -5.84 10.09
CA ALA A 48 20.18 -6.45 10.78
C ALA A 48 21.22 -6.96 9.77
N SER A 49 22.49 -6.97 10.18
CA SER A 49 23.57 -7.51 9.35
C SER A 49 23.48 -9.03 9.26
N ARG A 50 23.77 -9.58 8.08
CA ARG A 50 23.93 -11.00 7.79
C ARG A 50 25.30 -11.21 7.13
N ASN A 51 25.86 -12.42 7.20
CA ASN A 51 27.17 -12.75 6.62
C ASN A 51 27.40 -12.25 5.18
N ASN A 52 26.34 -12.10 4.38
CA ASN A 52 26.39 -11.48 3.05
C ASN A 52 25.20 -10.54 2.83
N GLY A 53 25.24 -9.35 3.44
CA GLY A 53 24.25 -8.30 3.26
C GLY A 53 23.47 -7.96 4.54
N TYR A 54 22.20 -7.59 4.37
CA TYR A 54 21.30 -7.26 5.48
C TYR A 54 19.98 -7.99 5.30
N VAL A 55 19.27 -8.19 6.41
CA VAL A 55 17.91 -8.72 6.43
C VAL A 55 16.95 -7.66 6.94
N HIS A 56 15.72 -7.68 6.44
CA HIS A 56 14.63 -6.85 6.95
C HIS A 56 13.95 -7.59 8.09
N LEU A 57 13.91 -6.97 9.27
CA LEU A 57 13.26 -7.55 10.46
C LEU A 57 11.78 -7.17 10.58
N GLY A 58 11.36 -6.13 9.86
CA GLY A 58 10.06 -5.48 9.98
C GLY A 58 10.17 -3.97 10.09
N LEU A 59 9.03 -3.29 10.14
CA LEU A 59 8.90 -1.86 10.36
C LEU A 59 9.19 -1.51 11.83
N ASP A 60 9.82 -0.35 12.05
CA ASP A 60 9.89 0.28 13.35
C ASP A 60 8.56 0.98 13.64
N TYR A 61 7.69 0.32 14.41
CA TYR A 61 6.37 0.87 14.72
C TYR A 61 6.41 2.20 15.50
N VAL A 62 7.49 2.53 16.21
CA VAL A 62 7.63 3.84 16.85
C VAL A 62 7.87 4.92 15.79
N ALA A 63 8.66 4.62 14.76
CA ALA A 63 8.87 5.54 13.64
C ALA A 63 7.65 5.61 12.71
N VAL A 64 6.96 4.49 12.48
CA VAL A 64 5.69 4.44 11.72
C VAL A 64 4.62 5.28 12.41
N ASP A 65 4.48 5.21 13.73
CA ASP A 65 3.54 6.06 14.48
C ASP A 65 3.78 7.56 14.22
N VAL A 66 5.04 7.99 14.11
CA VAL A 66 5.37 9.38 13.73
C VAL A 66 4.87 9.71 12.32
N VAL A 67 5.02 8.80 11.37
CA VAL A 67 4.53 8.98 9.99
C VAL A 67 3.01 9.10 9.97
N LEU A 68 2.30 8.14 10.58
CA LEU A 68 0.84 8.09 10.60
C LEU A 68 0.23 9.33 11.26
N ARG A 69 0.79 9.79 12.38
CA ARG A 69 0.34 11.03 13.03
C ARG A 69 0.59 12.28 12.18
N ARG A 70 1.70 12.32 11.43
CA ARG A 70 2.02 13.48 10.57
C ARG A 70 1.22 13.48 9.27
N SER A 71 0.82 12.32 8.76
CA SER A 71 -0.05 12.22 7.59
C SER A 71 -1.53 12.37 7.93
N GLY A 72 -1.91 12.33 9.22
CA GLY A 72 -3.31 12.35 9.64
C GLY A 72 -4.05 11.07 9.24
N ALA A 73 -3.35 9.94 9.24
CA ALA A 73 -3.95 8.65 8.87
C ALA A 73 -4.94 8.17 9.93
N ASP A 74 -6.01 7.51 9.48
CA ASP A 74 -6.99 6.86 10.36
C ASP A 74 -6.40 5.62 11.06
N ASP A 75 -6.95 5.26 12.21
CA ASP A 75 -6.49 4.11 13.01
C ASP A 75 -6.47 2.78 12.23
N GLY A 76 -7.39 2.61 11.26
CA GLY A 76 -7.46 1.42 10.42
C GLY A 76 -6.23 1.23 9.52
N VAL A 77 -5.55 2.32 9.16
CA VAL A 77 -4.34 2.29 8.31
C VAL A 77 -3.22 1.51 9.00
N PHE A 78 -3.11 1.59 10.34
CA PHE A 78 -2.08 0.84 11.04
C PHE A 78 -2.23 -0.67 10.85
N ALA A 79 -3.47 -1.19 10.90
CA ALA A 79 -3.73 -2.61 10.68
C ALA A 79 -3.38 -3.04 9.24
N ASP A 80 -3.75 -2.23 8.25
CA ASP A 80 -3.41 -2.48 6.85
C ASP A 80 -1.87 -2.53 6.63
N LEU A 81 -1.12 -1.65 7.30
CA LEU A 81 0.34 -1.64 7.24
C LEU A 81 0.97 -2.92 7.80
N GLN A 82 0.36 -3.57 8.79
CA GLN A 82 0.84 -4.86 9.30
C GLN A 82 0.66 -5.98 8.26
N GLU A 83 -0.45 -5.98 7.53
CA GLU A 83 -0.66 -6.93 6.42
C GLU A 83 0.34 -6.69 5.28
N MET A 84 0.57 -5.42 4.93
CA MET A 84 1.54 -5.05 3.90
C MET A 84 2.98 -5.36 4.31
N GLU A 85 3.32 -5.20 5.59
CA GLU A 85 4.63 -5.59 6.13
C GLU A 85 4.87 -7.08 5.96
N LEU A 86 3.90 -7.92 6.30
CA LEU A 86 4.02 -9.38 6.11
C LEU A 86 4.19 -9.71 4.62
N ALA A 87 3.41 -9.10 3.74
CA ALA A 87 3.56 -9.30 2.30
C ALA A 87 4.95 -8.86 1.79
N ALA A 88 5.48 -7.75 2.28
CA ALA A 88 6.80 -7.26 1.92
C ALA A 88 7.92 -8.17 2.45
N LEU A 89 7.83 -8.64 3.70
CA LEU A 89 8.78 -9.61 4.25
C LEU A 89 8.78 -10.93 3.47
N ALA A 90 7.61 -11.42 3.04
CA ALA A 90 7.52 -12.57 2.15
C ALA A 90 8.18 -12.29 0.79
N ALA A 91 7.95 -11.12 0.20
CA ALA A 91 8.56 -10.72 -1.07
C ALA A 91 10.10 -10.58 -0.97
N PHE A 92 10.62 -10.14 0.18
CA PHE A 92 12.06 -10.11 0.48
C PHE A 92 12.65 -11.51 0.74
N GLY A 93 11.82 -12.53 0.95
CA GLY A 93 12.24 -13.88 1.30
C GLY A 93 12.60 -14.06 2.78
N GLU A 94 12.06 -13.20 3.66
CA GLU A 94 12.33 -13.21 5.11
C GLU A 94 11.26 -13.99 5.91
N LEU A 95 10.10 -14.27 5.30
CA LEU A 95 9.11 -15.21 5.84
C LEU A 95 9.29 -16.57 5.17
N THR A 96 9.43 -17.62 5.97
CA THR A 96 9.54 -19.03 5.54
C THR A 96 8.22 -19.76 5.73
#